data_AF-A0A819Y4W4-F1
#
_entry.id   AF-A0A819Y4W4-F1
#
_cell.length_a   1.000
_cell.length_b   1.000
_cell.length_c   1.000
_cell.angle_alpha   90.00
_cell.angle_beta   90.00
_cell.angle_gamma   90.00
#
_symmetry.space_group_name_H-M   'P 1'
#
loop_
_entity.id
_entity.type
_entity.pdbx_description
1 polymer ?
#
loop_
_entity_poly.entity_id
_entity_poly.type
_entity_poly.pdbx_seq_one_letter_code
_entity_poly.pdbx_strand_id
1 'polypeptide(L)'
;MCQKIIPLINDIPQLNGVYIFNDTKILPEEWTKKWQKFKSVHANIDDLCRGLQLGIKQYQQDSIAISFIPANEMTSTDNLNQLEPTFMYTQIFKDILLDMEHDKQAIKHFTAYCRNNNGASQKNINRFEKEYHAQSAIWWYTFPSNIFSMLNYGLRTLDADIIITMGFFLRDLHQQIQKLYEQQISTYGTKPFVVYRGQGLLKSDFEKLQKTKGGLMSFNNFLSTSTNKEVSFEFAECASTTTDTVGILFIMSIDPCLKSTPYASIKEMSYFKEEEEILFSMHTVFRVVAIKPMDNENQLYQVNLQLTSDSDQQLRLLTDRIRGEAGGSGWQRLGSLLLQIGQFNKADELYNVLLEQTSDQGENAIYYHQLGLVHSNRGDYERAIWYYEQGLEIHQKILPSDHPILATSYSNIGSVYDNLKEYSKAVSFYGKALKIHQKILPLNHPDFASSYNNIGLVYSKMGECSKALSFYEKSLEIYQKTLPSYHPLFATSYNNIGLVYEKMGEHSKALSSLEKSLEIDQKTLPSNHPDLATSYNNIGFVYRNMKDYSKALSYYERALDILKHALPPTHPHIKITKGSIVIVKEKL
;
A
#
# COMPACT_ATOMS: atom_id res chain seq x y z
N MET A 1 34.97 -15.63 29.69
CA MET A 1 33.56 -16.06 29.59
C MET A 1 33.17 -16.37 28.14
N CYS A 2 33.34 -15.42 27.21
CA CYS A 2 32.97 -15.58 25.80
C CYS A 2 33.58 -16.81 25.09
N GLN A 3 34.84 -17.17 25.35
CA GLN A 3 35.47 -18.37 24.76
C GLN A 3 34.78 -19.70 25.12
N LYS A 4 34.07 -19.77 26.25
CA LYS A 4 33.34 -20.97 26.68
C LYS A 4 31.87 -20.93 26.29
N ILE A 5 31.27 -19.73 26.25
CA ILE A 5 29.85 -19.53 25.98
C ILE A 5 29.55 -19.51 24.48
N ILE A 6 30.40 -18.89 23.65
CA ILE A 6 30.15 -18.73 22.22
C ILE A 6 30.03 -20.05 21.46
N PRO A 7 30.84 -21.09 21.73
CA PRO A 7 30.63 -22.41 21.12
C PRO A 7 29.22 -22.95 21.42
N LEU A 8 28.81 -22.90 22.69
CA LEU A 8 27.50 -23.38 23.14
C LEU A 8 26.34 -22.58 22.53
N ILE A 9 26.51 -21.26 22.40
CA ILE A 9 25.52 -20.37 21.76
C ILE A 9 25.45 -20.63 20.25
N ASN A 10 26.58 -20.88 19.58
CA ASN A 10 26.62 -21.18 18.15
C ASN A 10 25.87 -22.49 17.80
N ASP A 11 25.79 -23.43 18.74
CA ASP A 11 25.10 -24.69 18.52
C ASP A 11 23.56 -24.59 18.72
N ILE A 12 23.03 -23.45 19.18
CA ILE A 12 21.59 -23.22 19.35
C ILE A 12 20.89 -23.12 17.98
N PRO A 13 19.96 -24.02 17.62
CA PRO A 13 19.31 -24.03 16.30
C PRO A 13 18.52 -22.76 16.00
N GLN A 14 17.85 -22.18 17.01
CA GLN A 14 17.00 -20.98 16.87
C GLN A 14 17.80 -19.67 16.74
N LEU A 15 19.13 -19.74 16.76
CA LEU A 15 19.98 -18.57 16.75
C LEU A 15 20.63 -18.36 15.38
N ASN A 16 20.27 -17.26 14.71
CA ASN A 16 20.70 -16.97 13.34
C ASN A 16 21.93 -16.04 13.28
N GLY A 17 22.19 -15.29 14.35
CA GLY A 17 23.29 -14.34 14.44
C GLY A 17 23.60 -13.94 15.87
N VAL A 18 24.89 -13.83 16.19
CA VAL A 18 25.41 -13.33 17.47
C VAL A 18 26.15 -12.02 17.20
N TYR A 19 25.68 -10.96 17.86
CA TYR A 19 26.26 -9.61 17.81
C TYR A 19 26.74 -9.26 19.22
N ILE A 20 28.02 -8.92 19.36
CA ILE A 20 28.59 -8.64 20.68
C ILE A 20 28.83 -7.14 20.81
N PHE A 21 28.28 -6.56 21.88
CA PHE A 21 28.67 -5.24 22.35
C PHE A 21 29.88 -5.35 23.27
N ASN A 22 30.95 -4.64 22.95
CA ASN A 22 32.16 -4.62 23.77
C ASN A 22 32.79 -3.22 23.73
N ASP A 23 32.69 -2.51 24.84
CA ASP A 23 33.14 -1.14 25.00
C ASP A 23 34.66 -0.99 25.16
N THR A 24 35.39 -2.08 25.44
CA THR A 24 36.75 -1.97 25.98
C THR A 24 37.80 -2.92 25.37
N LYS A 25 37.47 -3.88 24.48
CA LYS A 25 38.48 -4.73 23.83
C LYS A 25 38.16 -5.14 22.39
N ILE A 26 39.19 -5.14 21.53
CA ILE A 26 39.18 -5.82 20.23
C ILE A 26 39.10 -7.33 20.50
N LEU A 27 37.99 -7.95 20.10
CA LEU A 27 37.87 -9.41 20.05
C LEU A 27 38.65 -9.94 18.85
N PRO A 28 39.25 -11.16 18.91
CA PRO A 28 40.03 -11.68 17.80
C PRO A 28 39.18 -11.83 16.54
N GLU A 29 39.61 -11.23 15.42
CA GLU A 29 38.97 -11.38 14.10
C GLU A 29 38.81 -12.85 13.66
N GLU A 30 39.60 -13.75 14.25
CA GLU A 30 39.52 -15.19 13.99
C GLU A 30 38.20 -15.83 14.44
N TRP A 31 37.41 -15.18 15.30
CA TRP A 31 36.16 -15.77 15.79
C TRP A 31 35.03 -15.76 14.77
N THR A 32 34.95 -14.75 13.91
CA THR A 32 33.98 -14.72 12.80
C THR A 32 34.31 -15.77 11.75
N LYS A 33 35.59 -16.14 11.61
CA LYS A 33 36.02 -17.26 10.76
C LYS A 33 35.74 -18.62 11.39
N LYS A 34 35.79 -18.73 12.73
CA LYS A 34 35.63 -20.00 13.46
C LYS A 34 34.17 -20.36 13.75
N TRP A 35 33.28 -19.39 13.96
CA TRP A 35 31.90 -19.61 14.36
C TRP A 35 30.93 -18.91 13.39
N GLN A 36 30.27 -19.67 12.53
CA GLN A 36 29.49 -19.12 11.40
C GLN A 36 28.29 -18.24 11.81
N LYS A 37 27.72 -18.45 13.00
CA LYS A 37 26.64 -17.60 13.52
C LYS A 37 27.16 -16.33 14.20
N PHE A 38 28.46 -16.18 14.40
CA PHE A 38 29.03 -14.95 14.95
C PHE A 38 29.20 -13.91 13.84
N LYS A 39 28.46 -12.79 13.94
CA LYS A 39 28.32 -11.83 12.83
C LYS A 39 29.26 -10.63 12.98
N SER A 40 29.29 -9.98 14.14
CA SER A 40 30.12 -8.78 14.35
C SER A 40 30.27 -8.37 15.82
N VAL A 41 31.24 -7.49 16.07
CA VAL A 41 31.52 -6.86 17.37
C VAL A 41 31.37 -5.35 17.21
N HIS A 42 30.71 -4.73 18.18
CA HIS A 42 30.38 -3.31 18.15
C HIS A 42 30.89 -2.59 19.39
N ALA A 43 31.53 -1.45 19.18
CA ALA A 43 32.20 -0.68 20.24
C ALA A 43 31.28 0.34 20.95
N ASN A 44 30.16 0.70 20.32
CA ASN A 44 29.11 1.55 20.89
C ASN A 44 27.73 0.97 20.56
N ILE A 45 26.71 1.47 21.26
CA ILE A 45 25.33 0.99 21.13
C ILE A 45 24.75 1.32 19.75
N ASP A 46 25.08 2.49 19.18
CA ASP A 46 24.57 2.88 17.85
C ASP A 46 25.09 1.95 16.74
N ASP A 47 26.36 1.55 16.80
CA ASP A 47 26.95 0.57 15.91
C ASP A 47 26.30 -0.81 16.06
N LEU A 48 26.02 -1.23 17.29
CA LEU A 48 25.31 -2.47 17.57
C LEU A 48 23.91 -2.43 17.00
N CYS A 49 23.16 -1.36 17.23
CA CYS A 49 21.83 -1.15 16.69
C CYS A 49 21.85 -1.20 15.16
N ARG A 50 22.83 -0.56 14.51
CA ARG A 50 23.04 -0.66 13.05
C ARG A 50 23.35 -2.09 12.61
N GLY A 51 24.22 -2.80 13.32
CA GLY A 51 24.56 -4.20 13.04
C GLY A 51 23.37 -5.15 13.18
N LEU A 52 22.57 -4.97 14.23
CA LEU A 52 21.33 -5.71 14.46
C LEU A 52 20.27 -5.39 13.41
N GLN A 53 20.10 -4.12 13.04
CA GLN A 53 19.19 -3.73 11.96
C GLN A 53 19.62 -4.35 10.62
N LEU A 54 20.92 -4.39 10.31
CA LEU A 54 21.44 -5.08 9.14
C LEU A 54 21.20 -6.59 9.22
N GLY A 55 21.38 -7.20 10.40
CA GLY A 55 21.10 -8.62 10.65
C GLY A 55 19.64 -8.99 10.47
N ILE A 56 18.73 -8.18 11.00
CA ILE A 56 17.28 -8.33 10.83
C ILE A 56 16.91 -8.15 9.35
N LYS A 57 17.48 -7.15 8.68
CA LYS A 57 17.31 -6.95 7.23
C LYS A 57 17.79 -8.17 6.44
N GLN A 58 18.92 -8.78 6.79
CA GLN A 58 19.45 -10.00 6.16
C GLN A 58 18.58 -11.23 6.43
N TYR A 59 18.07 -11.43 7.64
CA TYR A 59 17.12 -12.51 7.95
C TYR A 59 15.83 -12.41 7.12
N GLN A 60 15.49 -11.18 6.75
CA GLN A 60 14.34 -10.86 5.92
C GLN A 60 14.65 -10.84 4.41
N GLN A 61 15.90 -11.00 3.95
CA GLN A 61 16.26 -10.81 2.53
C GLN A 61 15.62 -11.84 1.58
N ASP A 62 15.27 -13.03 2.07
CA ASP A 62 14.72 -14.11 1.23
C ASP A 62 13.19 -14.22 1.26
N SER A 63 12.50 -13.39 2.06
CA SER A 63 11.03 -13.41 2.06
C SER A 63 10.50 -12.67 0.83
N ILE A 64 9.57 -13.30 0.11
CA ILE A 64 8.99 -12.72 -1.12
C ILE A 64 7.68 -12.03 -0.80
N ALA A 65 7.43 -10.93 -1.52
CA ALA A 65 6.14 -10.26 -1.54
C ALA A 65 5.11 -11.14 -2.27
N ILE A 66 4.18 -11.73 -1.53
CA ILE A 66 3.11 -12.55 -2.06
C ILE A 66 1.77 -11.97 -1.63
N SER A 67 0.84 -11.87 -2.56
CA SER A 67 -0.53 -11.45 -2.29
C SER A 67 -1.53 -12.56 -2.56
N PHE A 68 -2.61 -12.57 -1.80
CA PHE A 68 -3.64 -13.61 -1.78
C PHE A 68 -5.03 -12.99 -1.95
N ILE A 69 -5.76 -13.41 -2.98
CA ILE A 69 -7.11 -12.92 -3.28
C ILE A 69 -8.08 -14.11 -3.33
N PRO A 70 -8.88 -14.34 -2.26
CA PRO A 70 -9.92 -15.37 -2.22
C PRO A 70 -10.89 -15.33 -3.42
N ALA A 71 -11.49 -16.48 -3.74
CA ALA A 71 -12.43 -16.60 -4.86
C ALA A 71 -13.70 -15.76 -4.68
N ASN A 72 -14.11 -15.49 -3.43
CA ASN A 72 -15.40 -14.89 -3.09
C ASN A 72 -15.35 -13.36 -2.96
N GLU A 73 -14.19 -12.73 -2.95
CA GLU A 73 -14.04 -11.26 -2.74
C GLU A 73 -14.59 -10.41 -3.90
N MET A 74 -15.09 -11.02 -4.98
CA MET A 74 -15.42 -10.32 -6.22
C MET A 74 -16.83 -10.63 -6.77
N THR A 75 -17.71 -11.27 -5.99
CA THR A 75 -19.13 -11.45 -6.40
C THR A 75 -20.00 -10.21 -6.16
N SER A 76 -19.48 -9.19 -5.47
CA SER A 76 -20.19 -7.95 -5.12
C SER A 76 -19.47 -6.72 -5.66
N THR A 77 -20.23 -5.64 -5.85
CA THR A 77 -19.80 -4.30 -6.27
C THR A 77 -18.95 -3.56 -5.23
N ASP A 78 -18.21 -4.27 -4.38
CA ASP A 78 -17.56 -3.69 -3.20
C ASP A 78 -16.26 -2.93 -3.53
N ASN A 79 -15.95 -1.91 -2.72
CA ASN A 79 -14.87 -0.92 -2.90
C ASN A 79 -13.45 -1.53 -2.97
N LEU A 80 -12.54 -0.92 -3.75
CA LEU A 80 -11.11 -1.28 -3.83
C LEU A 80 -10.37 -1.25 -2.47
N ASN A 81 -10.94 -0.56 -1.48
CA ASN A 81 -10.45 -0.56 -0.09
C ASN A 81 -10.43 -1.96 0.58
N GLN A 82 -11.05 -2.97 -0.02
CA GLN A 82 -11.04 -4.35 0.46
C GLN A 82 -9.90 -5.20 -0.12
N LEU A 83 -9.22 -4.73 -1.18
CA LEU A 83 -8.14 -5.49 -1.82
C LEU A 83 -6.82 -5.35 -1.09
N GLU A 84 -6.00 -6.39 -1.19
CA GLU A 84 -4.67 -6.38 -0.60
C GLU A 84 -3.82 -5.26 -1.25
N PRO A 85 -3.39 -4.23 -0.49
CA PRO A 85 -2.77 -3.05 -1.08
C PRO A 85 -1.50 -3.37 -1.88
N THR A 86 -0.72 -4.36 -1.41
CA THR A 86 0.51 -4.79 -2.09
C THR A 86 0.24 -5.37 -3.49
N PHE A 87 -0.88 -6.08 -3.68
CA PHE A 87 -1.28 -6.56 -5.00
C PHE A 87 -1.52 -5.37 -5.94
N MET A 88 -2.37 -4.43 -5.50
CA MET A 88 -2.74 -3.26 -6.31
C MET A 88 -1.52 -2.42 -6.67
N TYR A 89 -0.73 -2.05 -5.66
CA TYR A 89 0.39 -1.13 -5.85
C TYR A 89 1.49 -1.73 -6.71
N THR A 90 1.79 -3.02 -6.57
CA THR A 90 2.84 -3.65 -7.40
C THR A 90 2.43 -3.77 -8.86
N GLN A 91 1.14 -4.01 -9.15
CA GLN A 91 0.63 -3.96 -10.51
C GLN A 91 0.69 -2.55 -11.10
N ILE A 92 0.28 -1.53 -10.33
CA ILE A 92 0.36 -0.13 -10.77
C ILE A 92 1.83 0.26 -10.98
N PHE A 93 2.73 -0.07 -10.06
CA PHE A 93 4.16 0.18 -10.21
C PHE A 93 4.71 -0.47 -11.48
N LYS A 94 4.38 -1.75 -11.74
CA LYS A 94 4.78 -2.43 -12.97
C LYS A 94 4.30 -1.68 -14.21
N ASP A 95 3.02 -1.35 -14.30
CA ASP A 95 2.45 -0.62 -15.44
C ASP A 95 3.16 0.73 -15.65
N ILE A 96 3.34 1.51 -14.58
CA ILE A 96 4.04 2.81 -14.64
C ILE A 96 5.48 2.65 -15.10
N LEU A 97 6.26 1.76 -14.46
CA LEU A 97 7.69 1.59 -14.74
C LEU A 97 7.95 1.13 -16.18
N LEU A 98 7.05 0.35 -16.76
CA LEU A 98 7.13 -0.09 -18.14
C LEU A 98 6.86 1.04 -19.14
N ASP A 99 5.97 1.98 -18.78
CA ASP A 99 5.62 3.14 -19.62
C ASP A 99 6.63 4.30 -19.50
N MET A 100 7.50 4.31 -18.50
CA MET A 100 8.42 5.43 -18.24
C MET A 100 9.68 5.42 -19.12
N GLU A 101 9.97 6.57 -19.73
CA GLU A 101 11.29 6.88 -20.26
C GLU A 101 12.24 7.24 -19.10
N HIS A 102 13.38 6.57 -19.06
CA HIS A 102 14.38 6.75 -18.00
C HIS A 102 15.52 7.64 -18.50
N ASP A 103 15.95 8.56 -17.66
CA ASP A 103 17.05 9.47 -17.96
C ASP A 103 18.38 8.71 -18.17
N LYS A 104 19.23 9.25 -19.06
CA LYS A 104 20.59 8.78 -19.31
C LYS A 104 21.48 8.80 -18.06
N GLN A 105 21.09 9.53 -17.01
CA GLN A 105 21.80 9.57 -15.72
C GLN A 105 21.25 8.61 -14.66
N ALA A 106 20.20 7.82 -14.94
CA ALA A 106 19.57 6.95 -13.96
C ALA A 106 20.56 6.00 -13.26
N ILE A 107 21.53 5.45 -14.00
CA ILE A 107 22.59 4.57 -13.45
C ILE A 107 23.46 5.33 -12.44
N LYS A 108 23.81 6.59 -12.72
CA LYS A 108 24.62 7.42 -11.82
C LYS A 108 23.84 7.81 -10.56
N HIS A 109 22.56 8.15 -10.71
CA HIS A 109 21.69 8.41 -9.56
C HIS A 109 21.56 7.18 -8.66
N PHE A 110 21.38 6.00 -9.27
CA PHE A 110 21.34 4.73 -8.56
C PHE A 110 22.65 4.40 -7.84
N THR A 111 23.80 4.58 -8.49
CA THR A 111 25.08 4.28 -7.84
C THR A 111 25.40 5.28 -6.73
N ALA A 112 25.01 6.55 -6.87
CA ALA A 112 25.08 7.54 -5.80
C ALA A 112 24.19 7.18 -4.61
N TYR A 113 22.93 6.76 -4.86
CA TYR A 113 22.04 6.25 -3.82
C TYR A 113 22.66 5.07 -3.07
N CYS A 114 23.22 4.09 -3.79
CA CYS A 114 23.88 2.93 -3.19
C CYS A 114 25.08 3.31 -2.30
N ARG A 115 25.86 4.31 -2.71
CA ARG A 115 27.01 4.83 -1.93
C ARG A 115 26.58 5.49 -0.63
N ASN A 116 25.46 6.22 -0.66
CA ASN A 116 24.95 6.94 0.51
C ASN A 116 24.29 6.00 1.54
N ASN A 117 23.70 4.88 1.09
CA ASN A 117 22.93 3.98 1.95
C ASN A 117 23.72 2.81 2.56
N ASN A 118 25.07 2.88 2.59
CA ASN A 118 25.99 2.01 3.35
C ASN A 118 25.75 0.48 3.27
N GLY A 119 25.13 0.00 2.19
CA GLY A 119 24.72 -1.40 2.06
C GLY A 119 25.55 -2.23 1.09
N ALA A 120 26.02 -1.64 -0.03
CA ALA A 120 26.59 -2.38 -1.14
C ALA A 120 28.12 -2.24 -1.24
N SER A 121 28.79 -3.33 -1.68
CA SER A 121 30.23 -3.31 -1.92
C SER A 121 30.60 -2.22 -2.92
N GLN A 122 31.43 -1.25 -2.50
CA GLN A 122 31.87 -0.14 -3.36
C GLN A 122 32.49 -0.64 -4.67
N LYS A 123 33.14 -1.80 -4.64
CA LYS A 123 33.67 -2.48 -5.82
C LYS A 123 32.57 -2.91 -6.79
N ASN A 124 31.49 -3.50 -6.28
CA ASN A 124 30.35 -3.93 -7.09
C ASN A 124 29.57 -2.73 -7.66
N ILE A 125 29.38 -1.66 -6.87
CA ILE A 125 28.74 -0.42 -7.34
C ILE A 125 29.55 0.21 -8.48
N ASN A 126 30.87 0.34 -8.31
CA ASN A 126 31.74 0.93 -9.32
C ASN A 126 31.79 0.08 -10.60
N ARG A 127 31.72 -1.25 -10.46
CA ARG A 127 31.61 -2.15 -11.61
C ARG A 127 30.27 -1.97 -12.32
N PHE A 128 29.16 -1.95 -11.57
CA PHE A 128 27.83 -1.71 -12.11
C PHE A 128 27.79 -0.41 -12.91
N GLU A 129 28.27 0.70 -12.35
CA GLU A 129 28.25 1.99 -13.05
C GLU A 129 29.00 1.98 -14.39
N LYS A 130 30.12 1.24 -14.49
CA LYS A 130 30.97 1.20 -15.69
C LYS A 130 30.51 0.17 -16.71
N GLU A 131 30.05 -0.98 -16.24
CA GLU A 131 29.81 -2.17 -17.07
C GLU A 131 28.32 -2.48 -17.23
N TYR A 132 27.40 -1.63 -16.73
CA TYR A 132 25.96 -1.92 -16.77
C TYR A 132 25.48 -2.34 -18.16
N HIS A 133 25.78 -1.52 -19.18
CA HIS A 133 25.39 -1.78 -20.57
C HIS A 133 26.24 -2.84 -21.28
N ALA A 134 27.35 -3.27 -20.69
CA ALA A 134 28.18 -4.35 -21.25
C ALA A 134 27.61 -5.74 -20.94
N GLN A 135 26.67 -5.82 -20.00
CA GLN A 135 25.99 -7.06 -19.58
C GLN A 135 24.47 -6.90 -19.68
N SER A 136 23.76 -8.01 -19.64
CA SER A 136 22.30 -8.00 -19.60
C SER A 136 21.80 -7.62 -18.18
N ALA A 137 20.57 -7.13 -18.07
CA ALA A 137 19.94 -6.84 -16.79
C ALA A 137 19.70 -8.15 -16.02
N ILE A 138 19.39 -9.24 -16.73
CA ILE A 138 19.30 -10.60 -16.17
C ILE A 138 20.64 -11.05 -15.55
N TRP A 139 21.75 -10.75 -16.22
CA TRP A 139 23.08 -11.03 -15.67
C TRP A 139 23.31 -10.28 -14.36
N TRP A 140 22.97 -8.99 -14.32
CA TRP A 140 23.08 -8.19 -13.08
C TRP A 140 22.12 -8.62 -11.98
N TYR A 141 20.93 -9.12 -12.35
CA TYR A 141 19.95 -9.66 -11.42
C TYR A 141 20.45 -10.94 -10.74
N THR A 142 21.16 -11.80 -11.48
CA THR A 142 21.72 -13.07 -10.98
C THR A 142 23.15 -12.93 -10.44
N PHE A 143 23.84 -11.84 -10.76
CA PHE A 143 25.20 -11.58 -10.29
C PHE A 143 25.23 -11.42 -8.76
N PRO A 144 26.13 -12.10 -8.02
CA PRO A 144 26.23 -12.07 -6.56
C PRO A 144 26.63 -10.67 -6.05
N SER A 145 25.62 -9.82 -5.98
CA SER A 145 25.68 -8.42 -5.60
C SER A 145 24.42 -8.07 -4.80
N ASN A 146 24.37 -6.85 -4.30
CA ASN A 146 23.25 -6.39 -3.49
C ASN A 146 22.07 -5.90 -4.36
N ILE A 147 22.15 -5.99 -5.68
CA ILE A 147 21.10 -5.50 -6.59
C ILE A 147 19.83 -6.33 -6.41
N PHE A 148 19.95 -7.66 -6.48
CA PHE A 148 18.85 -8.59 -6.25
C PHE A 148 18.18 -8.36 -4.89
N SER A 149 18.98 -8.30 -3.82
CA SER A 149 18.45 -8.19 -2.46
C SER A 149 17.82 -6.83 -2.20
N MET A 150 18.40 -5.75 -2.73
CA MET A 150 17.82 -4.42 -2.64
C MET A 150 16.51 -4.32 -3.42
N LEU A 151 16.47 -4.87 -4.63
CA LEU A 151 15.25 -4.89 -5.44
C LEU A 151 14.11 -5.64 -4.73
N ASN A 152 14.38 -6.87 -4.28
CA ASN A 152 13.39 -7.68 -3.58
C ASN A 152 12.93 -7.03 -2.27
N TYR A 153 13.85 -6.39 -1.54
CA TYR A 153 13.50 -5.61 -0.37
C TYR A 153 12.54 -4.48 -0.76
N GLY A 154 12.87 -3.68 -1.77
CA GLY A 154 12.08 -2.52 -2.18
C GLY A 154 10.67 -2.89 -2.62
N LEU A 155 10.54 -3.90 -3.48
CA LEU A 155 9.24 -4.40 -3.94
C LEU A 155 8.39 -4.97 -2.80
N ARG A 156 9.01 -5.63 -1.82
CA ARG A 156 8.30 -6.20 -0.67
C ARG A 156 7.83 -5.17 0.33
N THR A 157 8.67 -4.19 0.67
CA THR A 157 8.31 -3.15 1.62
C THR A 157 7.57 -1.99 0.96
N LEU A 158 7.34 -2.06 -0.36
CA LEU A 158 6.86 -0.94 -1.17
C LEU A 158 7.70 0.32 -0.92
N ASP A 159 9.01 0.14 -0.82
CA ASP A 159 9.96 1.23 -0.60
C ASP A 159 10.07 2.03 -1.91
N ALA A 160 9.34 3.14 -1.95
CA ALA A 160 9.27 4.00 -3.12
C ALA A 160 10.65 4.51 -3.55
N ASP A 161 11.57 4.78 -2.62
CA ASP A 161 12.93 5.22 -2.95
C ASP A 161 13.66 4.18 -3.77
N ILE A 162 13.62 2.93 -3.31
CA ILE A 162 14.28 1.84 -4.00
C ILE A 162 13.60 1.56 -5.35
N ILE A 163 12.27 1.46 -5.37
CA ILE A 163 11.51 1.13 -6.58
C ILE A 163 11.74 2.19 -7.67
N ILE A 164 11.67 3.48 -7.33
CA ILE A 164 11.86 4.57 -8.29
C ILE A 164 13.31 4.64 -8.76
N THR A 165 14.28 4.57 -7.83
CA THR A 165 15.70 4.61 -8.18
C THR A 165 16.11 3.41 -9.04
N MET A 166 15.51 2.24 -8.82
CA MET A 166 15.71 1.02 -9.60
C MET A 166 14.77 0.90 -10.79
N GLY A 167 13.94 1.90 -11.10
CA GLY A 167 12.94 1.83 -12.15
C GLY A 167 13.53 1.47 -13.51
N PHE A 168 14.71 2.02 -13.84
CA PHE A 168 15.37 1.75 -15.12
C PHE A 168 15.79 0.28 -15.20
N PHE A 169 16.31 -0.26 -14.10
CA PHE A 169 16.75 -1.64 -14.00
C PHE A 169 15.56 -2.60 -14.09
N LEU A 170 14.47 -2.27 -13.40
CA LEU A 170 13.20 -2.99 -13.47
C LEU A 170 12.69 -3.09 -14.90
N ARG A 171 12.59 -1.95 -15.59
CA ARG A 171 12.15 -1.89 -16.98
C ARG A 171 13.06 -2.70 -17.91
N ASP A 172 14.38 -2.52 -17.80
CA ASP A 172 15.35 -3.22 -18.65
C ASP A 172 15.31 -4.74 -18.41
N LEU A 173 15.11 -5.18 -17.16
CA LEU A 173 14.92 -6.58 -16.80
C LEU A 173 13.63 -7.15 -17.41
N HIS A 174 12.52 -6.43 -17.30
CA HIS A 174 11.25 -6.80 -17.94
C HIS A 174 11.38 -6.93 -19.46
N GLN A 175 11.99 -5.94 -20.13
CA GLN A 175 12.17 -5.93 -21.58
C GLN A 175 13.03 -7.10 -22.05
N GLN A 176 14.07 -7.46 -21.29
CA GLN A 176 14.90 -8.63 -21.62
C GLN A 176 14.16 -9.95 -21.45
N ILE A 177 13.38 -10.10 -20.38
CA ILE A 177 12.52 -11.28 -20.19
C ILE A 177 11.49 -11.37 -21.33
N GLN A 178 10.85 -10.25 -21.69
CA GLN A 178 9.89 -10.18 -22.80
C GLN A 178 10.53 -10.60 -24.13
N LYS A 179 11.71 -10.05 -24.45
CA LYS A 179 12.42 -10.37 -25.69
C LYS A 179 12.79 -11.86 -25.76
N LEU A 180 13.27 -12.43 -24.65
CA LEU A 180 13.57 -13.86 -24.58
C LEU A 180 12.30 -14.70 -24.70
N TYR A 181 11.22 -14.32 -24.03
CA TYR A 181 9.92 -14.98 -24.08
C TYR A 181 9.43 -15.12 -25.53
N GLU A 182 9.45 -14.03 -26.29
CA GLU A 182 9.07 -14.01 -27.71
C GLU A 182 9.94 -14.95 -28.57
N GLN A 183 11.26 -14.92 -28.35
CA GLN A 183 12.22 -15.78 -29.07
C GLN A 183 12.03 -17.27 -28.76
N GLN A 184 11.74 -17.61 -27.50
CA GLN A 184 11.56 -19.00 -27.09
C GLN A 184 10.26 -19.59 -27.64
N ILE A 185 9.17 -18.82 -27.60
CA ILE A 185 7.87 -19.25 -28.16
C ILE A 185 7.99 -19.49 -29.66
N SER A 186 8.69 -18.63 -30.39
CA SER A 186 8.89 -18.83 -31.83
C SER A 186 9.73 -20.07 -32.15
N THR A 187 10.61 -20.49 -31.23
CA THR A 187 11.59 -21.55 -31.47
C THR A 187 11.12 -22.93 -30.99
N TYR A 188 10.51 -23.02 -29.80
CA TYR A 188 10.23 -24.28 -29.11
C TYR A 188 8.73 -24.64 -29.04
N GLY A 189 7.85 -23.76 -29.53
CA GLY A 189 6.40 -23.99 -29.60
C GLY A 189 5.66 -23.81 -28.27
N THR A 190 4.36 -24.13 -28.27
CA THR A 190 3.42 -23.80 -27.19
C THR A 190 3.07 -24.96 -26.26
N LYS A 191 3.97 -25.93 -26.07
CA LYS A 191 3.69 -27.09 -25.23
C LYS A 191 3.65 -26.70 -23.75
N PRO A 192 2.60 -27.08 -23.00
CA PRO A 192 2.55 -26.87 -21.56
C PRO A 192 3.70 -27.56 -20.84
N PHE A 193 4.20 -26.93 -19.79
CA PHE A 193 5.28 -27.47 -18.94
C PHE A 193 5.07 -27.08 -17.47
N VAL A 194 5.87 -27.66 -16.58
CA VAL A 194 5.78 -27.43 -15.13
C VAL A 194 7.11 -26.89 -14.63
N VAL A 195 7.04 -25.92 -13.73
CA VAL A 195 8.19 -25.41 -12.97
C VAL A 195 7.90 -25.47 -11.48
N TYR A 196 8.96 -25.45 -10.69
CA TYR A 196 8.94 -25.67 -9.26
C TYR A 196 9.60 -24.51 -8.53
N ARG A 197 9.11 -24.24 -7.31
CA ARG A 197 9.76 -23.33 -6.36
C ARG A 197 9.52 -23.81 -4.94
N GLY A 198 10.60 -23.99 -4.17
CA GLY A 198 10.51 -24.20 -2.74
C GLY A 198 10.80 -22.94 -1.94
N GLN A 199 10.04 -22.72 -0.88
CA GLN A 199 10.32 -21.65 0.09
C GLN A 199 9.54 -21.85 1.40
N GLY A 200 9.93 -21.09 2.42
CA GLY A 200 9.10 -20.90 3.61
C GLY A 200 8.02 -19.85 3.42
N LEU A 201 6.88 -20.04 4.07
CA LEU A 201 5.87 -19.02 4.31
C LEU A 201 5.64 -18.85 5.81
N LEU A 202 5.42 -17.63 6.28
CA LEU A 202 4.95 -17.40 7.65
C LEU A 202 3.60 -18.09 7.87
N LYS A 203 3.36 -18.63 9.06
CA LYS A 203 2.08 -19.29 9.40
C LYS A 203 0.86 -18.40 9.10
N SER A 204 0.95 -17.10 9.38
CA SER A 204 -0.11 -16.14 9.07
C SER A 204 -0.42 -16.02 7.57
N ASP A 205 0.61 -16.09 6.73
CA ASP A 205 0.44 -16.02 5.27
C ASP A 205 0.00 -17.37 4.71
N PHE A 206 0.40 -18.48 5.34
CA PHE A 206 -0.12 -19.80 5.02
C PHE A 206 -1.62 -19.91 5.32
N GLU A 207 -2.09 -19.37 6.45
CA GLU A 207 -3.53 -19.29 6.76
C GLU A 207 -4.33 -18.51 5.70
N LYS A 208 -3.75 -17.43 5.15
CA LYS A 208 -4.34 -16.70 4.02
C LYS A 208 -4.34 -17.56 2.77
N LEU A 209 -3.23 -18.20 2.43
CA LEU A 209 -3.13 -19.10 1.28
C LEU A 209 -4.18 -20.22 1.32
N GLN A 210 -4.43 -20.81 2.49
CA GLN A 210 -5.46 -21.83 2.67
C GLN A 210 -6.88 -21.32 2.33
N LYS A 211 -7.20 -20.07 2.68
CA LYS A 211 -8.48 -19.41 2.34
C LYS A 211 -8.58 -19.03 0.86
N THR A 212 -7.45 -19.01 0.15
CA THR A 212 -7.34 -18.62 -1.26
C THR A 212 -7.47 -19.80 -2.22
N LYS A 213 -7.88 -20.98 -1.75
CA LYS A 213 -8.16 -22.12 -2.64
C LYS A 213 -9.23 -21.75 -3.67
N GLY A 214 -8.91 -21.92 -4.95
CA GLY A 214 -9.76 -21.48 -6.06
C GLY A 214 -9.70 -19.97 -6.33
N GLY A 215 -8.95 -19.19 -5.56
CA GLY A 215 -8.64 -17.77 -5.71
C GLY A 215 -7.36 -17.49 -6.51
N LEU A 216 -6.90 -16.23 -6.47
CA LEU A 216 -5.65 -15.78 -7.10
C LEU A 216 -4.52 -15.62 -6.08
N MET A 217 -3.31 -15.93 -6.50
CA MET A 217 -2.08 -15.67 -5.78
C MET A 217 -1.11 -14.94 -6.69
N SER A 218 -0.55 -13.82 -6.25
CA SER A 218 0.45 -13.06 -7.01
C SER A 218 1.81 -13.14 -6.34
N PHE A 219 2.84 -13.41 -7.13
CA PHE A 219 4.22 -13.10 -6.76
C PHE A 219 4.53 -11.69 -7.24
N ASN A 220 4.66 -10.76 -6.29
CA ASN A 220 4.83 -9.34 -6.59
C ASN A 220 6.29 -8.95 -6.91
N ASN A 221 7.20 -9.93 -6.88
CA ASN A 221 8.59 -9.81 -7.31
C ASN A 221 8.82 -10.59 -8.61
N PHE A 222 9.99 -10.46 -9.22
CA PHE A 222 10.44 -11.41 -10.24
C PHE A 222 10.54 -12.79 -9.61
N LEU A 223 9.91 -13.76 -10.26
CA LEU A 223 9.75 -15.09 -9.71
C LEU A 223 10.75 -16.03 -10.38
N SER A 224 11.79 -16.40 -9.64
CA SER A 224 12.75 -17.43 -10.02
C SER A 224 12.16 -18.83 -9.77
N THR A 225 12.30 -19.73 -10.72
CA THR A 225 11.80 -21.11 -10.62
C THR A 225 12.76 -22.09 -11.29
N SER A 226 12.68 -23.36 -10.89
CA SER A 226 13.48 -24.43 -11.47
C SER A 226 12.63 -25.42 -12.25
N THR A 227 13.21 -26.02 -13.30
CA THR A 227 12.65 -27.20 -13.97
C THR A 227 12.87 -28.48 -13.16
N ASN A 228 13.79 -28.45 -12.19
CA ASN A 228 14.13 -29.56 -11.32
C ASN A 228 13.31 -29.51 -10.02
N LYS A 229 12.52 -30.55 -9.77
CA LYS A 229 11.64 -30.64 -8.61
C LYS A 229 12.42 -30.86 -7.32
N GLU A 230 13.45 -31.69 -7.37
CA GLU A 230 14.26 -32.07 -6.21
C GLU A 230 14.98 -30.86 -5.61
N VAL A 231 15.58 -30.01 -6.46
CA VAL A 231 16.21 -28.75 -6.02
C VAL A 231 15.22 -27.87 -5.27
N SER A 232 14.01 -27.69 -5.84
CA SER A 232 12.96 -26.91 -5.18
C SER A 232 12.44 -27.56 -3.91
N PHE A 233 12.37 -28.89 -3.86
CA PHE A 233 11.93 -29.61 -2.67
C PHE A 233 12.89 -29.40 -1.49
N GLU A 234 14.20 -29.44 -1.72
CA GLU A 234 15.21 -29.17 -0.68
C GLU A 234 15.02 -27.79 -0.04
N PHE A 235 14.75 -26.75 -0.82
CA PHE A 235 14.45 -25.41 -0.27
C PHE A 235 13.18 -25.38 0.58
N ALA A 236 12.12 -26.11 0.19
CA ALA A 236 10.89 -26.20 0.96
C ALA A 236 11.09 -26.96 2.28
N GLU A 237 11.85 -28.06 2.24
CA GLU A 237 12.17 -28.88 3.41
C GLU A 237 13.08 -28.15 4.41
N CYS A 238 14.10 -27.41 3.91
CA CYS A 238 14.92 -26.56 4.77
C CYS A 238 14.06 -25.54 5.53
N ALA A 239 13.04 -24.98 4.89
CA ALA A 239 12.16 -23.98 5.50
C ALA A 239 11.14 -24.55 6.49
N SER A 240 10.78 -25.84 6.41
CA SER A 240 9.85 -26.47 7.37
C SER A 240 10.49 -26.74 8.74
N THR A 241 11.80 -26.54 8.89
CA THR A 241 12.53 -26.78 10.15
C THR A 241 12.37 -25.65 11.18
N THR A 242 11.81 -24.49 10.81
CA THR A 242 11.63 -23.36 11.73
C THR A 242 10.23 -23.33 12.34
N THR A 243 10.10 -22.88 13.59
CA THR A 243 8.83 -22.95 14.33
C THR A 243 7.75 -22.00 13.79
N ASP A 244 8.13 -20.97 13.04
CA ASP A 244 7.22 -19.88 12.64
C ASP A 244 6.90 -19.89 11.14
N THR A 245 7.49 -20.80 10.39
CA THR A 245 7.27 -20.97 8.95
C THR A 245 6.75 -22.35 8.60
N VAL A 246 6.02 -22.42 7.49
CA VAL A 246 5.59 -23.64 6.82
C VAL A 246 6.39 -23.76 5.52
N GLY A 247 7.00 -24.92 5.28
CA GLY A 247 7.67 -25.22 4.02
C GLY A 247 6.66 -25.45 2.90
N ILE A 248 6.84 -24.78 1.76
CA ILE A 248 5.94 -24.88 0.62
C ILE A 248 6.71 -25.23 -0.64
N LEU A 249 6.31 -26.32 -1.28
CA LEU A 249 6.68 -26.66 -2.65
C LEU A 249 5.57 -26.19 -3.60
N PHE A 250 5.82 -25.10 -4.31
CA PHE A 250 4.95 -24.66 -5.39
C PHE A 250 5.22 -25.48 -6.65
N ILE A 251 4.14 -26.00 -7.23
CA ILE A 251 4.13 -26.73 -8.50
C ILE A 251 3.30 -25.91 -9.48
N MET A 252 3.96 -25.26 -10.45
CA MET A 252 3.33 -24.26 -11.32
C MET A 252 3.17 -24.83 -12.72
N SER A 253 1.92 -24.96 -13.17
CA SER A 253 1.57 -25.38 -14.53
C SER A 253 1.54 -24.17 -15.46
N ILE A 254 2.36 -24.19 -16.50
CA ILE A 254 2.54 -23.09 -17.44
C ILE A 254 1.94 -23.48 -18.80
N ASP A 255 1.00 -22.66 -19.28
CA ASP A 255 0.50 -22.71 -20.66
C ASP A 255 1.12 -21.56 -21.46
N PRO A 256 2.06 -21.85 -22.40
CA PRO A 256 2.70 -20.82 -23.20
C PRO A 256 1.74 -20.03 -24.11
N CYS A 257 0.51 -20.51 -24.33
CA CYS A 257 -0.49 -19.78 -25.10
C CYS A 257 -0.97 -18.49 -24.39
N LEU A 258 -0.73 -18.38 -23.07
CA LEU A 258 -1.08 -17.23 -22.26
C LEU A 258 -0.05 -16.11 -22.44
N LYS A 259 -0.35 -15.13 -23.30
CA LYS A 259 0.58 -14.06 -23.71
C LYS A 259 0.79 -12.93 -22.71
N SER A 260 0.02 -12.86 -21.63
CA SER A 260 0.01 -11.70 -20.72
C SER A 260 1.20 -11.65 -19.75
N THR A 261 1.85 -12.78 -19.50
CA THR A 261 2.79 -12.93 -18.39
C THR A 261 4.13 -13.46 -18.90
N PRO A 262 5.10 -12.56 -19.14
CA PRO A 262 6.37 -12.94 -19.75
C PRO A 262 7.23 -13.75 -18.79
N TYR A 263 7.86 -14.79 -19.31
CA TYR A 263 8.85 -15.60 -18.60
C TYR A 263 9.95 -16.05 -19.55
N ALA A 264 11.13 -16.35 -19.02
CA ALA A 264 12.21 -16.84 -19.84
C ALA A 264 13.13 -17.82 -19.13
N SER A 265 13.62 -18.80 -19.87
CA SER A 265 14.84 -19.51 -19.50
C SER A 265 16.00 -18.53 -19.57
N ILE A 266 16.69 -18.37 -18.44
CA ILE A 266 17.77 -17.39 -18.32
C ILE A 266 19.16 -18.04 -18.35
N LYS A 267 19.27 -19.35 -18.56
CA LYS A 267 20.54 -20.12 -18.54
C LYS A 267 21.69 -19.44 -19.31
N GLU A 268 21.42 -18.95 -20.52
CA GLU A 268 22.42 -18.33 -21.39
C GLU A 268 22.78 -16.89 -21.00
N MET A 269 21.91 -16.22 -20.23
CA MET A 269 22.05 -14.81 -19.84
C MET A 269 22.43 -14.63 -18.36
N SER A 270 22.23 -15.65 -17.54
CA SER A 270 22.51 -15.66 -16.10
C SER A 270 24.01 -15.61 -15.84
N TYR A 271 24.38 -15.06 -14.68
CA TYR A 271 25.72 -15.20 -14.14
C TYR A 271 26.06 -16.68 -13.84
N PHE A 272 25.09 -17.43 -13.33
CA PHE A 272 25.20 -18.85 -13.03
C PHE A 272 24.79 -19.68 -14.26
N LYS A 273 25.76 -20.00 -15.13
CA LYS A 273 25.51 -20.72 -16.40
C LYS A 273 25.08 -22.17 -16.24
N GLU A 274 25.28 -22.75 -15.06
CA GLU A 274 24.97 -24.15 -14.77
C GLU A 274 23.52 -24.32 -14.27
N GLU A 275 22.83 -23.23 -13.93
CA GLU A 275 21.49 -23.28 -13.36
C GLU A 275 20.42 -23.22 -14.45
N GLU A 276 19.51 -24.20 -14.44
CA GLU A 276 18.32 -24.20 -15.30
C GLU A 276 17.19 -23.44 -14.60
N GLU A 277 17.25 -22.11 -14.73
CA GLU A 277 16.31 -21.19 -14.14
C GLU A 277 15.31 -20.64 -15.17
N ILE A 278 14.03 -20.71 -14.83
CA ILE A 278 12.96 -19.97 -15.52
C ILE A 278 12.59 -18.77 -14.66
N LEU A 279 12.84 -17.56 -15.18
CA LEU A 279 12.56 -16.30 -14.53
C LEU A 279 11.27 -15.70 -15.09
N PHE A 280 10.32 -15.44 -14.20
CA PHE A 280 9.07 -14.76 -14.51
C PHE A 280 9.19 -13.26 -14.20
N SER A 281 8.49 -12.49 -15.02
CA SER A 281 8.24 -11.06 -14.82
C SER A 281 7.62 -10.76 -13.45
N MET A 282 7.81 -9.55 -12.91
CA MET A 282 7.17 -9.17 -11.65
C MET A 282 5.64 -9.17 -11.75
N HIS A 283 4.96 -9.30 -10.61
CA HIS A 283 3.49 -9.38 -10.53
C HIS A 283 2.94 -10.50 -11.42
N THR A 284 3.49 -11.70 -11.25
CA THR A 284 3.02 -12.91 -11.95
C THR A 284 1.92 -13.54 -11.11
N VAL A 285 0.74 -13.70 -11.73
CA VAL A 285 -0.47 -14.15 -11.04
C VAL A 285 -0.82 -15.59 -11.43
N PHE A 286 -1.13 -16.40 -10.42
CA PHE A 286 -1.54 -17.80 -10.54
C PHE A 286 -2.89 -18.05 -9.88
N ARG A 287 -3.64 -19.02 -10.40
CA ARG A 287 -4.77 -19.62 -9.70
C ARG A 287 -4.27 -20.68 -8.73
N VAL A 288 -4.76 -20.65 -7.48
CA VAL A 288 -4.49 -21.70 -6.49
C VAL A 288 -5.44 -22.88 -6.73
N VAL A 289 -4.92 -23.97 -7.31
CA VAL A 289 -5.73 -25.13 -7.71
C VAL A 289 -5.90 -26.12 -6.55
N ALA A 290 -4.80 -26.47 -5.88
CA ALA A 290 -4.82 -27.42 -4.79
C ALA A 290 -3.73 -27.13 -3.76
N ILE A 291 -4.02 -27.43 -2.50
CA ILE A 291 -3.08 -27.36 -1.38
C ILE A 291 -3.16 -28.72 -0.70
N LYS A 292 -2.04 -29.42 -0.54
CA LYS A 292 -1.99 -30.75 0.07
C LYS A 292 -0.79 -30.87 1.03
N PRO A 293 -0.96 -31.45 2.22
CA PRO A 293 0.17 -31.75 3.08
C PRO A 293 1.08 -32.79 2.42
N MET A 294 2.38 -32.71 2.71
CA MET A 294 3.41 -33.65 2.26
C MET A 294 4.02 -34.45 3.41
N ASP A 295 3.87 -33.96 4.64
CA ASP A 295 4.33 -34.59 5.86
C ASP A 295 3.18 -34.83 6.85
N ASN A 296 3.44 -35.65 7.87
CA ASN A 296 2.44 -35.93 8.91
C ASN A 296 2.35 -34.80 9.95
N GLU A 297 3.39 -33.97 10.08
CA GLU A 297 3.47 -32.87 11.04
C GLU A 297 2.86 -31.56 10.52
N ASN A 298 2.34 -31.58 9.27
CA ASN A 298 1.73 -30.42 8.63
C ASN A 298 2.67 -29.20 8.61
N GLN A 299 3.98 -29.42 8.48
CA GLN A 299 4.98 -28.37 8.30
C GLN A 299 5.42 -28.23 6.85
N LEU A 300 5.07 -29.17 5.97
CA LEU A 300 5.45 -29.18 4.57
C LEU A 300 4.23 -29.42 3.66
N TYR A 301 4.02 -28.55 2.68
CA TYR A 301 2.89 -28.64 1.75
C TYR A 301 3.32 -28.53 0.30
N GLN A 302 2.58 -29.21 -0.57
CA GLN A 302 2.58 -28.94 -2.01
C GLN A 302 1.40 -28.04 -2.36
N VAL A 303 1.66 -27.04 -3.20
CA VAL A 303 0.67 -26.09 -3.67
C VAL A 303 0.70 -26.09 -5.20
N ASN A 304 -0.39 -26.56 -5.80
CA ASN A 304 -0.54 -26.59 -7.24
C ASN A 304 -1.09 -25.25 -7.71
N LEU A 305 -0.32 -24.60 -8.57
CA LEU A 305 -0.62 -23.31 -9.17
C LEU A 305 -0.80 -23.47 -10.68
N GLN A 306 -1.72 -22.71 -11.25
CA GLN A 306 -1.90 -22.60 -12.70
C GLN A 306 -1.64 -21.17 -13.12
N LEU A 307 -0.76 -20.94 -14.10
CA LEU A 307 -0.51 -19.59 -14.61
C LEU A 307 -1.81 -19.01 -15.17
N THR A 308 -2.09 -17.76 -14.84
CA THR A 308 -3.28 -17.03 -15.31
C THR A 308 -2.90 -15.86 -16.20
N SER A 309 -3.90 -15.34 -16.90
CA SER A 309 -3.79 -14.17 -17.77
C SER A 309 -5.04 -13.30 -17.66
N ASP A 310 -5.08 -12.19 -18.40
CA ASP A 310 -6.27 -11.34 -18.55
C ASP A 310 -7.50 -12.07 -19.12
N SER A 311 -7.37 -13.34 -19.54
CA SER A 311 -8.52 -14.20 -19.85
C SER A 311 -9.26 -14.70 -18.60
N ASP A 312 -8.62 -14.70 -17.43
CA ASP A 312 -9.26 -14.98 -16.15
C ASP A 312 -10.18 -13.80 -15.78
N GLN A 313 -11.48 -14.07 -15.65
CA GLN A 313 -12.49 -13.04 -15.41
C GLN A 313 -12.23 -12.27 -14.10
N GLN A 314 -11.77 -12.95 -13.05
CA GLN A 314 -11.48 -12.31 -11.76
C GLN A 314 -10.27 -11.38 -11.90
N LEU A 315 -9.20 -11.84 -12.55
CA LEU A 315 -8.00 -11.02 -12.76
C LEU A 315 -8.32 -9.80 -13.65
N ARG A 316 -9.06 -9.99 -14.75
CA ARG A 316 -9.42 -8.90 -15.66
C ARG A 316 -10.22 -7.80 -14.97
N LEU A 317 -11.28 -8.18 -14.23
CA LEU A 317 -12.09 -7.21 -13.50
C LEU A 317 -11.26 -6.43 -12.47
N LEU A 318 -10.30 -7.10 -11.84
CA LEU A 318 -9.41 -6.50 -10.86
C LEU A 318 -8.46 -5.49 -11.52
N THR A 319 -7.79 -5.89 -12.61
CA THR A 319 -6.87 -5.04 -13.36
C THR A 319 -7.59 -3.82 -13.94
N ASP A 320 -8.79 -3.99 -14.52
CA ASP A 320 -9.57 -2.89 -15.09
C ASP A 320 -9.98 -1.89 -14.00
N ARG A 321 -10.34 -2.37 -12.81
CA ARG A 321 -10.70 -1.51 -11.67
C ARG A 321 -9.49 -0.73 -11.14
N ILE A 322 -8.35 -1.41 -10.95
CA ILE A 322 -7.08 -0.80 -10.52
C ILE A 322 -6.66 0.30 -11.52
N ARG A 323 -6.79 0.05 -12.83
CA ARG A 323 -6.49 1.05 -13.86
C ARG A 323 -7.46 2.24 -13.83
N GLY A 324 -8.74 1.98 -13.61
CA GLY A 324 -9.77 3.02 -13.48
C GLY A 324 -9.54 3.95 -12.29
N GLU A 325 -9.22 3.42 -11.11
CA GLU A 325 -9.00 4.23 -9.90
C GLU A 325 -7.63 4.92 -9.84
N ALA A 326 -6.59 4.32 -10.43
CA ALA A 326 -5.26 4.93 -10.42
C ALA A 326 -5.17 6.21 -11.28
N GLY A 327 -5.93 6.29 -12.37
CA GLY A 327 -6.01 7.46 -13.27
C GLY A 327 -4.66 7.91 -13.88
N GLY A 328 -4.71 8.85 -14.82
CA GLY A 328 -3.51 9.50 -15.39
C GLY A 328 -2.57 8.59 -16.21
N SER A 329 -1.40 9.12 -16.59
CA SER A 329 -0.36 8.41 -17.35
C SER A 329 1.05 8.75 -16.85
N GLY A 330 1.98 7.80 -16.97
CA GLY A 330 3.41 8.00 -16.66
C GLY A 330 3.68 8.51 -15.24
N TRP A 331 4.53 9.53 -15.13
CA TRP A 331 4.95 10.11 -13.85
C TRP A 331 3.80 10.73 -13.02
N GLN A 332 2.72 11.20 -13.66
CA GLN A 332 1.57 11.74 -12.93
C GLN A 332 0.88 10.65 -12.11
N ARG A 333 0.70 9.47 -12.73
CA ARG A 333 0.13 8.28 -12.12
C ARG A 333 1.00 7.78 -10.96
N LEU A 334 2.33 7.89 -11.09
CA LEU A 334 3.25 7.60 -9.99
C LEU A 334 3.07 8.55 -8.82
N GLY A 335 2.97 9.86 -9.07
CA GLY A 335 2.74 10.82 -8.00
C GLY A 335 1.42 10.60 -7.26
N SER A 336 0.35 10.26 -7.99
CA SER A 336 -0.95 9.94 -7.39
C SER A 336 -0.90 8.65 -6.57
N LEU A 337 -0.18 7.63 -7.04
CA LEU A 337 0.10 6.42 -6.27
C LEU A 337 0.87 6.75 -4.97
N LEU A 338 1.93 7.55 -5.06
CA LEU A 338 2.74 7.95 -3.90
C LEU A 338 1.90 8.68 -2.85
N LEU A 339 0.97 9.54 -3.27
CA LEU A 339 -0.02 10.18 -2.39
C LEU A 339 -0.91 9.14 -1.70
N GLN A 340 -1.45 8.16 -2.43
CA GLN A 340 -2.33 7.12 -1.89
C GLN A 340 -1.61 6.24 -0.85
N ILE A 341 -0.34 5.91 -1.07
CA ILE A 341 0.46 5.12 -0.12
C ILE A 341 1.07 5.95 1.01
N GLY A 342 0.75 7.25 1.10
CA GLY A 342 1.24 8.14 2.16
C GLY A 342 2.70 8.56 2.02
N GLN A 343 3.33 8.32 0.86
CA GLN A 343 4.71 8.71 0.56
C GLN A 343 4.80 10.18 0.12
N PHE A 344 4.32 11.08 0.99
CA PHE A 344 4.15 12.51 0.66
C PHE A 344 5.45 13.22 0.27
N ASN A 345 6.58 12.85 0.89
CA ASN A 345 7.88 13.46 0.56
C ASN A 345 8.32 13.10 -0.88
N LYS A 346 8.09 11.85 -1.31
CA LYS A 346 8.44 11.41 -2.67
C LYS A 346 7.50 12.01 -3.71
N ALA A 347 6.21 12.10 -3.38
CA ALA A 347 5.25 12.81 -4.21
C ALA A 347 5.66 14.29 -4.38
N ASP A 348 6.07 14.96 -3.31
CA ASP A 348 6.60 16.33 -3.32
C ASP A 348 7.81 16.47 -4.27
N GLU A 349 8.86 15.67 -4.06
CA GLU A 349 10.06 15.67 -4.91
C GLU A 349 9.70 15.43 -6.39
N LEU A 350 8.88 14.43 -6.67
CA LEU A 350 8.48 14.07 -8.03
C LEU A 350 7.72 15.21 -8.71
N TYR A 351 6.69 15.76 -8.07
CA TYR A 351 5.89 16.82 -8.68
C TYR A 351 6.68 18.12 -8.87
N ASN A 352 7.65 18.44 -7.99
CA ASN A 352 8.55 19.58 -8.21
C ASN A 352 9.47 19.34 -9.42
N VAL A 353 10.03 18.14 -9.59
CA VAL A 353 10.82 17.80 -10.79
C VAL A 353 9.98 17.90 -12.06
N LEU A 354 8.74 17.38 -12.06
CA LEU A 354 7.84 17.49 -13.20
C LEU A 354 7.50 18.96 -13.52
N LEU A 355 7.27 19.77 -12.50
CA LEU A 355 7.00 21.20 -12.64
C LEU A 355 8.19 21.96 -13.24
N GLU A 356 9.43 21.60 -12.89
CA GLU A 356 10.64 22.20 -13.46
C GLU A 356 10.88 21.79 -14.93
N GLN A 357 10.51 20.56 -15.29
CA GLN A 357 10.72 20.01 -16.64
C GLN A 357 9.61 20.37 -17.63
N THR A 358 8.43 20.73 -17.14
CA THR A 358 7.25 20.92 -17.98
C THR A 358 7.06 22.38 -18.36
N SER A 359 6.97 22.63 -19.66
CA SER A 359 6.68 23.97 -20.20
C SER A 359 5.18 24.22 -20.40
N ASP A 360 4.37 23.17 -20.44
CA ASP A 360 2.92 23.26 -20.61
C ASP A 360 2.25 23.82 -19.34
N GLN A 361 1.52 24.91 -19.51
CA GLN A 361 0.87 25.59 -18.38
C GLN A 361 -0.30 24.78 -17.81
N GLY A 362 -1.03 24.03 -18.65
CA GLY A 362 -2.13 23.18 -18.19
C GLY A 362 -1.64 22.05 -17.30
N GLU A 363 -0.56 21.38 -17.70
CA GLU A 363 0.10 20.37 -16.87
C GLU A 363 0.68 20.95 -15.58
N ASN A 364 1.33 22.12 -15.65
CA ASN A 364 1.84 22.79 -14.45
C ASN A 364 0.74 23.10 -13.43
N ALA A 365 -0.47 23.47 -13.90
CA ALA A 365 -1.61 23.68 -13.02
C ALA A 365 -2.06 22.38 -12.31
N ILE A 366 -1.95 21.23 -12.99
CA ILE A 366 -2.20 19.91 -12.39
C ILE A 366 -1.12 19.60 -11.35
N TYR A 367 0.17 19.83 -11.64
CA TYR A 367 1.26 19.59 -10.68
C TYR A 367 1.14 20.46 -9.44
N TYR A 368 0.83 21.74 -9.60
CA TYR A 368 0.53 22.63 -8.48
C TYR A 368 -0.65 22.13 -7.64
N HIS A 369 -1.72 21.63 -8.28
CA HIS A 369 -2.83 21.03 -7.56
C HIS A 369 -2.40 19.80 -6.74
N GLN A 370 -1.58 18.92 -7.33
CA GLN A 370 -1.09 17.74 -6.63
C GLN A 370 -0.14 18.09 -5.48
N LEU A 371 0.75 19.08 -5.65
CA LEU A 371 1.58 19.61 -4.56
C LEU A 371 0.73 20.22 -3.44
N GLY A 372 -0.37 20.90 -3.78
CA GLY A 372 -1.37 21.35 -2.81
C GLY A 372 -1.93 20.19 -1.97
N LEU A 373 -2.27 19.07 -2.61
CA LEU A 373 -2.71 17.85 -1.93
C LEU A 373 -1.62 17.24 -1.04
N VAL A 374 -0.38 17.17 -1.54
CA VAL A 374 0.79 16.69 -0.77
C VAL A 374 0.93 17.49 0.53
N HIS A 375 1.00 18.82 0.43
CA HIS A 375 1.20 19.67 1.60
C HIS A 375 0.00 19.69 2.55
N SER A 376 -1.22 19.63 2.01
CA SER A 376 -2.43 19.51 2.82
C SER A 376 -2.43 18.24 3.67
N ASN A 377 -2.02 17.10 3.10
CA ASN A 377 -1.94 15.83 3.83
C ASN A 377 -0.79 15.81 4.86
N ARG A 378 0.29 16.56 4.62
CA ARG A 378 1.38 16.76 5.59
C ARG A 378 1.02 17.72 6.73
N GLY A 379 -0.11 18.42 6.63
CA GLY A 379 -0.51 19.48 7.57
C GLY A 379 0.19 20.82 7.35
N ASP A 380 0.93 20.98 6.25
CA ASP A 380 1.58 22.24 5.85
C ASP A 380 0.58 23.08 5.05
N TYR A 381 -0.41 23.61 5.76
CA TYR A 381 -1.57 24.27 5.16
C TYR A 381 -1.22 25.57 4.42
N GLU A 382 -0.19 26.30 4.86
CA GLU A 382 0.24 27.54 4.20
C GLU A 382 0.82 27.25 2.81
N ARG A 383 1.72 26.26 2.69
CA ARG A 383 2.22 25.82 1.39
C ARG A 383 1.12 25.22 0.53
N ALA A 384 0.21 24.44 1.13
CA ALA A 384 -0.91 23.87 0.41
C ALA A 384 -1.77 24.94 -0.26
N ILE A 385 -2.12 26.02 0.46
CA ILE A 385 -2.84 27.17 -0.10
C ILE A 385 -2.05 27.79 -1.24
N TRP A 386 -0.75 28.08 -1.03
CA TRP A 386 0.09 28.68 -2.06
C TRP A 386 0.06 27.87 -3.35
N TYR A 387 0.30 26.56 -3.27
CA TYR A 387 0.27 25.66 -4.41
C TYR A 387 -1.10 25.61 -5.10
N TYR A 388 -2.19 25.48 -4.34
CA TYR A 388 -3.53 25.52 -4.91
C TYR A 388 -3.86 26.85 -5.59
N GLU A 389 -3.41 27.97 -5.05
CA GLU A 389 -3.60 29.30 -5.64
C GLU A 389 -2.82 29.45 -6.94
N GLN A 390 -1.58 28.97 -7.02
CA GLN A 390 -0.80 28.96 -8.28
C GLN A 390 -1.50 28.15 -9.37
N GLY A 391 -1.93 26.92 -9.05
CA GLY A 391 -2.66 26.08 -10.01
C GLY A 391 -4.01 26.68 -10.42
N LEU A 392 -4.74 27.28 -9.46
CA LEU A 392 -5.99 27.96 -9.71
C LEU A 392 -5.81 29.18 -10.63
N GLU A 393 -4.78 30.00 -10.44
CA GLU A 393 -4.50 31.17 -11.28
C GLU A 393 -4.29 30.76 -12.74
N ILE A 394 -3.54 29.68 -12.97
CA ILE A 394 -3.32 29.16 -14.32
C ILE A 394 -4.63 28.62 -14.92
N HIS A 395 -5.36 27.79 -14.18
CA HIS A 395 -6.66 27.27 -14.62
C HIS A 395 -7.65 28.39 -14.96
N GLN A 396 -7.68 29.49 -14.19
CA GLN A 396 -8.53 30.64 -14.49
C GLN A 396 -8.17 31.35 -15.80
N LYS A 397 -6.90 31.30 -16.23
CA LYS A 397 -6.45 31.90 -17.50
C LYS A 397 -6.78 31.02 -18.71
N ILE A 398 -6.74 29.70 -18.56
CA ILE A 398 -6.84 28.76 -19.68
C ILE A 398 -8.21 28.06 -19.79
N LEU A 399 -9.04 28.10 -18.73
CA LEU A 399 -10.35 27.43 -18.70
C LEU A 399 -11.50 28.45 -18.60
N PRO A 400 -12.70 28.10 -19.09
CA PRO A 400 -13.92 28.87 -18.84
C PRO A 400 -14.19 29.06 -17.34
N SER A 401 -14.82 30.17 -16.97
CA SER A 401 -15.08 30.55 -15.57
C SER A 401 -15.96 29.58 -14.77
N ASP A 402 -16.66 28.69 -15.47
CA ASP A 402 -17.56 27.66 -14.95
C ASP A 402 -17.00 26.24 -15.14
N HIS A 403 -15.73 26.11 -15.50
CA HIS A 403 -15.10 24.80 -15.67
C HIS A 403 -15.06 24.00 -14.36
N PRO A 404 -15.42 22.68 -14.35
CA PRO A 404 -15.47 21.87 -13.13
C PRO A 404 -14.19 21.88 -12.29
N ILE A 405 -13.02 21.86 -12.94
CA ILE A 405 -11.70 21.91 -12.27
C ILE A 405 -11.57 23.13 -11.33
N LEU A 406 -12.15 24.28 -11.69
CA LEU A 406 -12.12 25.46 -10.82
C LEU A 406 -12.91 25.22 -9.53
N ALA A 407 -14.04 24.50 -9.60
CA ALA A 407 -14.81 24.13 -8.42
C ALA A 407 -14.04 23.18 -7.51
N THR A 408 -13.29 22.22 -8.08
CA THR A 408 -12.39 21.35 -7.32
C THR A 408 -11.30 22.14 -6.61
N SER A 409 -10.61 23.06 -7.32
CA SER A 409 -9.58 23.92 -6.72
C SER A 409 -10.14 24.78 -5.59
N TYR A 410 -11.30 25.43 -5.78
CA TYR A 410 -11.94 26.21 -4.72
C TYR A 410 -12.34 25.35 -3.52
N SER A 411 -12.84 24.13 -3.75
CA SER A 411 -13.20 23.21 -2.66
C SER A 411 -11.98 22.78 -1.86
N ASN A 412 -10.86 22.50 -2.52
CA ASN A 412 -9.63 22.11 -1.83
C ASN A 412 -9.04 23.26 -1.01
N ILE A 413 -9.01 24.48 -1.55
CA ILE A 413 -8.61 25.68 -0.79
C ILE A 413 -9.56 25.89 0.41
N GLY A 414 -10.87 25.72 0.20
CA GLY A 414 -11.87 25.79 1.26
C GLY A 414 -11.61 24.78 2.39
N SER A 415 -11.22 23.55 2.04
CA SER A 415 -10.84 22.51 2.99
C SER A 415 -9.59 22.86 3.80
N VAL A 416 -8.57 23.42 3.15
CA VAL A 416 -7.36 23.87 3.85
C VAL A 416 -7.68 25.01 4.83
N TYR A 417 -8.51 25.98 4.45
CA TYR A 417 -8.95 27.03 5.38
C TYR A 417 -9.82 26.50 6.53
N ASP A 418 -10.64 25.48 6.29
CA ASP A 418 -11.41 24.81 7.35
C ASP A 418 -10.45 24.14 8.37
N ASN A 419 -9.39 23.49 7.90
CA ASN A 419 -8.36 22.90 8.76
C ASN A 419 -7.56 23.96 9.55
N LEU A 420 -7.31 25.13 8.95
CA LEU A 420 -6.75 26.30 9.65
C LEU A 420 -7.72 26.98 10.61
N LYS A 421 -8.98 26.53 10.68
CA LYS A 421 -10.08 27.14 11.45
C LYS A 421 -10.44 28.56 10.99
N GLU A 422 -10.04 28.94 9.77
CA GLU A 422 -10.43 30.19 9.11
C GLU A 422 -11.79 30.02 8.41
N TYR A 423 -12.81 29.72 9.21
CA TYR A 423 -14.12 29.27 8.72
C TYR A 423 -14.79 30.23 7.74
N SER A 424 -14.65 31.56 7.93
CA SER A 424 -15.20 32.55 7.01
C SER A 424 -14.60 32.46 5.60
N LYS A 425 -13.29 32.18 5.49
CA LYS A 425 -12.64 31.95 4.20
C LYS A 425 -13.07 30.61 3.61
N ALA A 426 -13.12 29.56 4.43
CA ALA A 426 -13.60 28.25 3.99
C ALA A 426 -15.01 28.32 3.36
N VAL A 427 -15.98 28.96 4.03
CA VAL A 427 -17.34 29.17 3.49
C VAL A 427 -17.30 29.97 2.18
N SER A 428 -16.48 31.01 2.08
CA SER A 428 -16.34 31.80 0.85
C SER A 428 -15.86 30.95 -0.33
N PHE A 429 -14.83 30.14 -0.12
CA PHE A 429 -14.26 29.26 -1.14
C PHE A 429 -15.20 28.12 -1.53
N TYR A 430 -15.80 27.42 -0.58
CA TYR A 430 -16.85 26.43 -0.88
C TYR A 430 -18.05 27.04 -1.60
N GLY A 431 -18.41 28.28 -1.26
CA GLY A 431 -19.46 29.04 -1.96
C GLY A 431 -19.10 29.33 -3.43
N LYS A 432 -17.83 29.58 -3.75
CA LYS A 432 -17.38 29.72 -5.15
C LYS A 432 -17.51 28.41 -5.91
N ALA A 433 -17.10 27.29 -5.33
CA ALA A 433 -17.26 25.96 -5.92
C ALA A 433 -18.74 25.63 -6.18
N LEU A 434 -19.61 25.86 -5.19
CA LEU A 434 -21.05 25.65 -5.31
C LEU A 434 -21.66 26.47 -6.45
N LYS A 435 -21.26 27.75 -6.62
CA LYS A 435 -21.75 28.59 -7.72
C LYS A 435 -21.38 28.06 -9.10
N ILE A 436 -20.22 27.42 -9.23
CA ILE A 436 -19.81 26.78 -10.49
C ILE A 436 -20.69 25.55 -10.72
N HIS A 437 -20.77 24.65 -9.74
CA HIS A 437 -21.65 23.47 -9.83
C HIS A 437 -23.09 23.86 -10.22
N GLN A 438 -23.64 24.94 -9.64
CA GLN A 438 -24.97 25.48 -9.97
C GLN A 438 -25.16 25.85 -11.46
N LYS A 439 -24.09 26.20 -12.17
CA LYS A 439 -24.16 26.56 -13.59
C LYS A 439 -24.05 25.35 -14.51
N ILE A 440 -23.22 24.37 -14.16
CA ILE A 440 -22.81 23.29 -15.07
C ILE A 440 -23.48 21.94 -14.81
N LEU A 441 -24.03 21.72 -13.60
CA LEU A 441 -24.58 20.42 -13.22
C LEU A 441 -26.13 20.46 -13.12
N PRO A 442 -26.83 19.36 -13.45
CA PRO A 442 -28.27 19.25 -13.25
C PRO A 442 -28.67 19.41 -11.78
N LEU A 443 -29.85 19.97 -11.49
CA LEU A 443 -30.29 20.39 -10.14
C LEU A 443 -30.12 19.35 -9.00
N ASN A 444 -30.04 18.06 -9.31
CA ASN A 444 -29.88 16.98 -8.33
C ASN A 444 -28.52 16.25 -8.45
N HIS A 445 -27.49 16.81 -9.08
CA HIS A 445 -26.19 16.13 -9.19
C HIS A 445 -25.55 15.87 -7.80
N PRO A 446 -24.97 14.69 -7.54
CA PRO A 446 -24.35 14.36 -6.24
C PRO A 446 -23.31 15.37 -5.74
N ASP A 447 -22.59 16.06 -6.63
CA ASP A 447 -21.60 17.08 -6.25
C ASP A 447 -22.22 18.30 -5.54
N PHE A 448 -23.50 18.60 -5.78
CA PHE A 448 -24.22 19.61 -5.00
C PHE A 448 -24.33 19.20 -3.54
N ALA A 449 -24.66 17.93 -3.30
CA ALA A 449 -24.83 17.42 -1.96
C ALA A 449 -23.51 17.42 -1.20
N SER A 450 -22.40 17.06 -1.85
CA SER A 450 -21.06 17.17 -1.26
C SER A 450 -20.68 18.62 -0.94
N SER A 451 -20.98 19.55 -1.84
CA SER A 451 -20.73 21.00 -1.62
C SER A 451 -21.53 21.54 -0.43
N TYR A 452 -22.81 21.18 -0.34
CA TYR A 452 -23.66 21.57 0.78
C TYR A 452 -23.22 20.94 2.10
N ASN A 453 -22.78 19.68 2.09
CA ASN A 453 -22.26 19.03 3.28
C ASN A 453 -21.00 19.73 3.81
N ASN A 454 -20.07 20.12 2.93
CA ASN A 454 -18.86 20.84 3.34
C ASN A 454 -19.18 22.21 3.96
N ILE A 455 -20.11 22.96 3.36
CA ILE A 455 -20.57 24.25 3.91
C ILE A 455 -21.28 24.05 5.26
N GLY A 456 -22.14 23.03 5.37
CA GLY A 456 -22.83 22.66 6.61
C GLY A 456 -21.86 22.30 7.73
N LEU A 457 -20.78 21.59 7.41
CA LEU A 457 -19.70 21.26 8.36
C LEU A 457 -19.02 22.49 8.91
N VAL A 458 -18.65 23.43 8.05
CA VAL A 458 -18.01 24.68 8.48
C VAL A 458 -18.96 25.49 9.36
N TYR A 459 -20.24 25.63 9.00
CA TYR A 459 -21.22 26.31 9.86
C TYR A 459 -21.41 25.61 11.21
N SER A 460 -21.40 24.27 11.25
CA SER A 460 -21.45 23.51 12.49
C SER A 460 -20.24 23.78 13.39
N LYS A 461 -19.04 23.91 12.79
CA LYS A 461 -17.82 24.27 13.53
C LYS A 461 -17.84 25.73 14.03
N MET A 462 -18.52 26.63 13.31
CA MET A 462 -18.77 28.01 13.76
C MET A 462 -19.84 28.12 14.87
N GLY A 463 -20.57 27.04 15.18
CA GLY A 463 -21.70 27.06 16.11
C GLY A 463 -23.01 27.56 15.50
N GLU A 464 -23.04 27.85 14.20
CA GLU A 464 -24.20 28.31 13.43
C GLU A 464 -25.13 27.13 13.10
N CYS A 465 -25.68 26.49 14.14
CA CYS A 465 -26.37 25.20 14.04
C CYS A 465 -27.55 25.22 13.06
N SER A 466 -28.37 26.27 13.05
CA SER A 466 -29.51 26.38 12.13
C SER A 466 -29.08 26.46 10.66
N LYS A 467 -27.97 27.15 10.36
CA LYS A 467 -27.42 27.19 8.99
C LYS A 467 -26.86 25.82 8.62
N ALA A 468 -26.12 25.19 9.54
CA ALA A 468 -25.57 23.84 9.33
C ALA A 468 -26.67 22.82 8.98
N LEU A 469 -27.76 22.77 9.76
CA LEU A 469 -28.90 21.91 9.50
C LEU A 469 -29.51 22.17 8.12
N SER A 470 -29.77 23.43 7.76
CA SER A 470 -30.35 23.76 6.45
C SER A 470 -29.48 23.25 5.28
N PHE A 471 -28.15 23.35 5.41
CA PHE A 471 -27.23 22.85 4.39
C PHE A 471 -27.18 21.32 4.35
N TYR A 472 -27.14 20.65 5.50
CA TYR A 472 -27.18 19.18 5.55
C TYR A 472 -28.51 18.61 5.06
N GLU A 473 -29.64 19.26 5.33
CA GLU A 473 -30.96 18.85 4.82
C GLU A 473 -31.03 18.95 3.29
N LYS A 474 -30.50 20.02 2.70
CA LYS A 474 -30.39 20.15 1.23
C LYS A 474 -29.51 19.07 0.62
N SER A 475 -28.39 18.75 1.28
CA SER A 475 -27.51 17.64 0.86
C SER A 475 -28.26 16.30 0.88
N LEU A 476 -28.98 16.04 1.98
CA LEU A 476 -29.75 14.81 2.17
C LEU A 476 -30.89 14.68 1.14
N GLU A 477 -31.60 15.77 0.83
CA GLU A 477 -32.68 15.79 -0.18
C GLU A 477 -32.16 15.37 -1.56
N ILE A 478 -30.97 15.84 -1.94
CA ILE A 478 -30.34 15.50 -3.23
C ILE A 478 -29.91 14.03 -3.24
N TYR A 479 -29.27 13.55 -2.19
CA TYR A 479 -28.90 12.14 -2.06
C TYR A 479 -30.13 11.22 -2.13
N GLN A 480 -31.24 11.58 -1.48
CA GLN A 480 -32.50 10.82 -1.53
C GLN A 480 -33.06 10.68 -2.95
N LYS A 481 -32.82 11.66 -3.83
CA LYS A 481 -33.29 11.63 -5.23
C LYS A 481 -32.34 10.88 -6.17
N THR A 482 -31.10 10.63 -5.78
CA THR A 482 -30.04 10.19 -6.71
C THR A 482 -29.32 8.92 -6.34
N LEU A 483 -29.33 8.52 -5.07
CA LEU A 483 -28.58 7.38 -4.59
C LEU A 483 -29.51 6.23 -4.16
N PRO A 484 -29.06 4.97 -4.31
CA PRO A 484 -29.83 3.82 -3.85
C PRO A 484 -30.03 3.86 -2.34
N SER A 485 -31.12 3.28 -1.86
CA SER A 485 -31.40 3.14 -0.42
C SER A 485 -30.21 2.49 0.29
N TYR A 486 -29.80 3.05 1.42
CA TYR A 486 -28.61 2.63 2.20
C TYR A 486 -27.24 2.97 1.58
N HIS A 487 -27.13 3.91 0.65
CA HIS A 487 -25.81 4.43 0.26
C HIS A 487 -25.02 5.02 1.46
N PRO A 488 -23.71 4.75 1.62
CA PRO A 488 -22.91 5.22 2.76
C PRO A 488 -22.97 6.73 3.03
N LEU A 489 -23.14 7.54 1.99
CA LEU A 489 -23.30 9.00 2.13
C LEU A 489 -24.52 9.40 2.99
N PHE A 490 -25.57 8.57 3.05
CA PHE A 490 -26.69 8.81 3.97
C PHE A 490 -26.26 8.69 5.43
N ALA A 491 -25.39 7.74 5.77
CA ALA A 491 -24.87 7.59 7.11
C ALA A 491 -24.11 8.87 7.51
N THR A 492 -23.18 9.33 6.67
CA THR A 492 -22.45 10.59 6.89
C THR A 492 -23.38 11.79 7.12
N SER A 493 -24.42 11.95 6.30
CA SER A 493 -25.38 13.05 6.45
C SER A 493 -26.16 12.95 7.76
N TYR A 494 -26.70 11.78 8.10
CA TYR A 494 -27.45 11.59 9.34
C TYR A 494 -26.56 11.75 10.58
N ASN A 495 -25.32 11.29 10.52
CA ASN A 495 -24.34 11.50 11.57
C ASN A 495 -24.08 13.00 11.80
N ASN A 496 -23.83 13.74 10.72
CA ASN A 496 -23.60 15.19 10.79
C ASN A 496 -24.81 15.95 11.35
N ILE A 497 -26.02 15.60 10.92
CA ILE A 497 -27.26 16.18 11.45
C ILE A 497 -27.43 15.85 12.94
N GLY A 498 -27.18 14.59 13.32
CA GLY A 498 -27.27 14.14 14.72
C GLY A 498 -26.32 14.90 15.64
N LEU A 499 -25.08 15.12 15.21
CA LEU A 499 -24.09 15.91 15.95
C LEU A 499 -24.48 17.39 16.06
N VAL A 500 -25.16 17.97 15.06
CA VAL A 500 -25.68 19.34 15.18
C VAL A 500 -26.84 19.43 16.16
N TYR A 501 -27.78 18.48 16.14
CA TYR A 501 -28.84 18.41 17.14
C TYR A 501 -28.29 18.23 18.55
N GLU A 502 -27.23 17.43 18.71
CA GLU A 502 -26.53 17.27 19.99
C GLU A 502 -26.00 18.62 20.49
N LYS A 503 -25.30 19.39 19.64
CA LYS A 503 -24.80 20.73 19.99
C LYS A 503 -25.91 21.71 20.39
N MET A 504 -27.12 21.52 19.86
CA MET A 504 -28.29 22.31 20.22
C MET A 504 -28.98 21.84 21.52
N GLY A 505 -28.55 20.73 22.12
CA GLY A 505 -29.20 20.10 23.28
C GLY A 505 -30.44 19.27 22.93
N GLU A 506 -30.72 19.07 21.65
CA GLU A 506 -31.88 18.33 21.15
C GLU A 506 -31.60 16.82 21.12
N HIS A 507 -31.29 16.24 22.30
CA HIS A 507 -30.74 14.88 22.42
C HIS A 507 -31.61 13.79 21.77
N SER A 508 -32.94 13.92 21.80
CA SER A 508 -33.84 12.95 21.15
C SER A 508 -33.72 12.94 19.63
N LYS A 509 -33.59 14.13 19.00
CA LYS A 509 -33.38 14.25 17.55
C LYS A 509 -31.96 13.81 17.16
N ALA A 510 -30.99 14.09 18.02
CA ALA A 510 -29.62 13.62 17.87
C ALA A 510 -29.56 12.09 17.83
N LEU A 511 -30.13 11.41 18.82
CA LEU A 511 -30.20 9.95 18.87
C LEU A 511 -30.92 9.38 17.65
N SER A 512 -32.10 9.89 17.31
CA SER A 512 -32.84 9.40 16.14
C SER A 512 -32.05 9.50 14.83
N SER A 513 -31.23 10.55 14.67
CA SER A 513 -30.40 10.71 13.47
C SER A 513 -29.17 9.80 13.52
N LEU A 514 -28.48 9.71 14.65
CA LEU A 514 -27.31 8.85 14.82
C LEU A 514 -27.66 7.36 14.72
N GLU A 515 -28.82 6.95 15.20
CA GLU A 515 -29.31 5.57 15.08
C GLU A 515 -29.61 5.20 13.62
N LYS A 516 -30.16 6.12 12.83
CA LYS A 516 -30.30 5.92 11.37
C LYS A 516 -28.95 5.80 10.67
N SER A 517 -27.96 6.61 11.06
CA SER A 517 -26.59 6.47 10.55
C SER A 517 -26.03 5.08 10.88
N LEU A 518 -26.15 4.66 12.14
CA LEU A 518 -25.67 3.36 12.59
C LEU A 518 -26.35 2.20 11.86
N GLU A 519 -27.66 2.27 11.60
CA GLU A 519 -28.39 1.23 10.84
C GLU A 519 -27.83 1.07 9.42
N ILE A 520 -27.51 2.19 8.75
CA ILE A 520 -26.93 2.19 7.40
C ILE A 520 -25.51 1.62 7.45
N ASP A 521 -24.69 2.06 8.40
CA ASP A 521 -23.32 1.56 8.57
C ASP A 521 -23.31 0.04 8.84
N GLN A 522 -24.23 -0.46 9.67
CA GLN A 522 -24.36 -1.91 9.95
C GLN A 522 -24.74 -2.73 8.73
N LYS A 523 -25.47 -2.16 7.76
CA LYS A 523 -25.90 -2.83 6.53
C LYS A 523 -24.87 -2.76 5.41
N THR A 524 -23.97 -1.79 5.45
CA THR A 524 -23.05 -1.47 4.35
C THR A 524 -21.59 -1.76 4.66
N LEU A 525 -21.20 -1.78 5.94
CA LEU A 525 -19.83 -1.97 6.37
C LEU A 525 -19.61 -3.35 6.99
N PRO A 526 -18.40 -3.92 6.87
CA PRO A 526 -18.00 -5.08 7.65
C PRO A 526 -18.18 -4.87 9.16
N SER A 527 -18.48 -5.93 9.89
CA SER A 527 -18.75 -5.85 11.34
C SER A 527 -17.59 -5.30 12.18
N ASN A 528 -16.37 -5.32 11.64
CA ASN A 528 -15.15 -4.80 12.24
C ASN A 528 -14.70 -3.46 11.62
N HIS A 529 -15.52 -2.76 10.83
CA HIS A 529 -15.09 -1.50 10.21
C HIS A 529 -14.93 -0.37 11.25
N PRO A 530 -13.84 0.42 11.22
CA PRO A 530 -13.63 1.52 12.17
C PRO A 530 -14.75 2.56 12.22
N ASP A 531 -15.40 2.87 11.09
CA ASP A 531 -16.50 3.84 11.05
C ASP A 531 -17.72 3.38 11.84
N LEU A 532 -17.96 2.06 11.92
CA LEU A 532 -19.01 1.51 12.77
C LEU A 532 -18.75 1.84 14.25
N ALA A 533 -17.48 1.78 14.68
CA ALA A 533 -17.10 2.18 16.04
C ALA A 533 -17.29 3.69 16.28
N THR A 534 -17.05 4.53 15.27
CA THR A 534 -17.32 5.97 15.34
C THR A 534 -18.81 6.23 15.57
N SER A 535 -19.70 5.54 14.86
CA SER A 535 -21.15 5.66 15.03
C SER A 535 -21.61 5.23 16.43
N TYR A 536 -21.09 4.12 16.97
CA TYR A 536 -21.34 3.73 18.36
C TYR A 536 -20.82 4.78 19.37
N ASN A 537 -19.61 5.31 19.16
CA ASN A 537 -19.04 6.35 20.03
C ASN A 537 -19.89 7.63 20.05
N ASN A 538 -20.41 8.07 18.92
CA ASN A 538 -21.24 9.27 18.85
C ASN A 538 -22.56 9.10 19.63
N ILE A 539 -23.20 7.93 19.54
CA ILE A 539 -24.39 7.62 20.34
C ILE A 539 -24.05 7.55 21.85
N GLY A 540 -22.94 6.89 22.20
CA GLY A 540 -22.44 6.85 23.58
C GLY A 540 -22.18 8.25 24.16
N PHE A 541 -21.68 9.16 23.33
CA PHE A 541 -21.49 10.57 23.69
C PHE A 541 -22.80 11.29 23.99
N VAL A 542 -23.85 11.08 23.19
CA VAL A 542 -25.17 11.67 23.48
C VAL A 542 -25.74 11.14 24.79
N TYR A 543 -25.69 9.82 25.03
CA TYR A 543 -26.16 9.23 26.29
C TYR A 543 -25.37 9.74 27.50
N ARG A 544 -24.05 9.92 27.36
CA ARG A 544 -23.21 10.52 28.40
C ARG A 544 -23.67 11.94 28.73
N ASN A 545 -23.99 12.77 27.73
CA ASN A 545 -24.47 14.13 27.95
C ASN A 545 -25.88 14.17 28.57
N MET A 546 -26.71 13.17 28.27
CA MET A 546 -27.98 12.93 28.96
C MET A 546 -27.83 12.38 30.39
N LYS A 547 -26.59 12.08 30.83
CA LYS A 547 -26.26 11.43 32.10
C LYS A 547 -26.79 9.99 32.24
N ASP A 548 -27.14 9.34 31.13
CA ASP A 548 -27.40 7.89 31.09
C ASP A 548 -26.06 7.16 30.90
N TYR A 549 -25.30 7.11 32.00
CA TYR A 549 -23.94 6.56 32.00
C TYR A 549 -23.94 5.05 31.70
N SER A 550 -24.99 4.32 32.06
CA SER A 550 -25.10 2.88 31.80
C SER A 550 -25.20 2.60 30.30
N LYS A 551 -26.06 3.32 29.57
CA LYS A 551 -26.13 3.19 28.12
C LYS A 551 -24.85 3.70 27.44
N ALA A 552 -24.34 4.86 27.86
CA ALA A 552 -23.10 5.40 27.31
C ALA A 552 -21.95 4.38 27.37
N LEU A 553 -21.80 3.69 28.51
CA LEU A 553 -20.79 2.66 28.71
C LEU A 553 -20.96 1.51 27.71
N SER A 554 -22.18 0.99 27.55
CA SER A 554 -22.46 -0.12 26.62
C SER A 554 -22.08 0.23 25.17
N TYR A 555 -22.36 1.46 24.72
CA TYR A 555 -22.00 1.92 23.39
C TYR A 555 -20.49 2.07 23.21
N TYR A 556 -19.79 2.64 24.19
CA TYR A 556 -18.34 2.78 24.15
C TYR A 556 -17.60 1.44 24.20
N GLU A 557 -18.09 0.46 24.96
CA GLU A 557 -17.49 -0.87 25.02
C GLU A 557 -17.64 -1.61 23.68
N ARG A 558 -18.79 -1.47 22.99
CA ARG A 558 -19.00 -1.98 21.63
C ARG A 558 -18.04 -1.34 20.62
N ALA A 559 -17.87 -0.02 20.68
CA ALA A 559 -16.92 0.69 19.83
C ALA A 559 -15.47 0.23 20.07
N LEU A 560 -15.08 0.04 21.33
CA LEU A 560 -13.73 -0.41 21.68
C LEU A 560 -13.44 -1.83 21.16
N ASP A 561 -14.41 -2.73 21.23
CA ASP A 561 -14.27 -4.09 20.71
C ASP A 561 -13.98 -4.11 19.21
N ILE A 562 -14.75 -3.33 18.43
CA ILE A 562 -14.53 -3.17 16.98
C ILE A 562 -13.13 -2.63 16.71
N LEU A 563 -12.74 -1.54 17.37
CA LEU A 563 -11.44 -0.89 17.13
C LEU A 563 -10.25 -1.80 17.46
N LYS A 564 -10.35 -2.68 18.47
CA LYS A 564 -9.29 -3.64 18.81
C LYS A 564 -9.06 -4.69 17.73
N HIS A 565 -10.12 -5.08 17.01
CA HIS A 565 -10.01 -6.02 15.90
C HIS A 565 -9.56 -5.34 14.60
N ALA A 566 -9.85 -4.05 14.45
CA ALA A 566 -9.63 -3.31 13.21
C ALA A 566 -8.28 -2.57 13.15
N LEU A 567 -7.75 -2.12 14.28
CA LEU A 567 -6.64 -1.16 14.32
C LEU A 567 -5.50 -1.61 15.25
N PRO A 568 -4.26 -1.19 14.98
CA PRO A 568 -3.14 -1.45 15.88
C PRO A 568 -3.40 -0.91 17.31
N PRO A 569 -2.90 -1.56 18.37
CA PRO A 569 -3.17 -1.17 19.76
C PRO A 569 -2.82 0.28 20.12
N THR A 570 -1.93 0.91 19.36
CA THR A 570 -1.46 2.29 19.53
C THR A 570 -2.34 3.35 18.86
N HIS A 571 -3.37 2.94 18.10
CA HIS A 571 -4.17 3.86 17.30
C HIS A 571 -4.92 4.91 18.18
N PRO A 572 -4.94 6.20 17.81
CA PRO A 572 -5.56 7.27 18.60
C PRO A 572 -7.04 7.00 18.95
N HIS A 573 -7.83 6.43 18.03
CA HIS A 573 -9.25 6.13 18.28
C HIS A 573 -9.47 5.15 19.44
N ILE A 574 -8.57 4.16 19.61
CA ILE A 574 -8.64 3.23 20.75
C ILE A 574 -8.39 4.00 22.05
N LYS A 575 -7.42 4.91 22.05
CA LYS A 575 -7.09 5.75 23.23
C LYS A 575 -8.27 6.65 23.61
N ILE A 576 -8.89 7.32 22.64
CA ILE A 576 -10.05 8.21 22.86
C ILE A 576 -11.23 7.43 23.45
N THR A 577 -11.55 6.27 22.86
CA THR A 577 -12.66 5.42 23.31
C THR A 577 -12.43 4.90 24.74
N LYS A 578 -11.22 4.41 25.04
CA LYS A 578 -10.83 4.01 26.40
C LYS A 578 -10.98 5.16 27.41
N GLY A 579 -10.55 6.36 27.05
CA GLY A 579 -10.72 7.55 27.90
C GLY A 579 -12.20 7.83 28.19
N SER A 580 -13.05 7.73 27.18
CA SER A 580 -14.50 7.92 27.32
C SER A 580 -15.14 6.88 28.25
N ILE A 581 -14.70 5.61 28.17
CA ILE A 581 -15.12 4.54 29.09
C ILE A 581 -14.73 4.86 30.54
N VAL A 582 -13.49 5.31 30.77
CA VAL A 582 -13.02 5.66 32.12
C VAL A 582 -13.88 6.77 32.72
N ILE A 583 -14.12 7.84 31.96
CA ILE A 583 -14.94 8.97 32.41
C ILE A 583 -16.35 8.53 32.80
N VAL A 584 -16.97 7.63 32.01
CA VAL A 584 -18.32 7.14 32.29
C VAL A 584 -18.32 6.18 33.50
N LYS A 585 -17.31 5.32 33.65
CA LYS A 585 -17.17 4.42 34.81
C LYS A 585 -16.99 5.17 36.14
N GLU A 586 -16.34 6.33 36.13
CA GLU A 586 -16.23 7.19 37.32
C GLU A 586 -17.56 7.85 37.75
N LYS A 587 -18.57 7.83 36.87
CA LYS A 587 -19.89 8.44 37.11
C LYS A 587 -20.99 7.42 37.41
N LEU A 588 -20.71 6.13 37.24
CA LEU A 588 -21.53 5.00 37.66
C LEU A 588 -21.20 4.64 39.11
#